data_AF-A0A0B1TAD2-F1
#
_entry.id   AF-A0A0B1TAD2-F1
#
_cell.length_a   1.000
_cell.length_b   1.000
_cell.length_c   1.000
_cell.angle_alpha   90.00
_cell.angle_beta   90.00
_cell.angle_gamma   90.00
#
_symmetry.space_group_name_H-M   'P 1'
#
loop_
_entity.id
_entity.type
_entity.pdbx_description
1 polymer ?
#
loop_
_entity_poly.entity_id
_entity_poly.type
_entity_poly.pdbx_seq_one_letter_code
_entity_poly.pdbx_strand_id
1 'polypeptide(L)'
;MWLSLTLLLVPACFALYTSKDDVIELTSSNFQNRVINSDEIWIVEFYAPWCGHCKNLAPEYKKAATALKGIIKVGAVDMTQHQSVGAPYNVQGFPTIKIFGADKKKPTDYNGARTAQSIADATLAEAKRVVSTRLGGKSSGGSGGSSHGGSDGPTEVIELTDANFEKVGGF
;
A
#
# COMPACT_ATOMS: atom_id res chain seq x y z
N MET A 1 37.72 -8.68 -43.95
CA MET A 1 37.01 -7.68 -43.13
C MET A 1 35.56 -8.13 -42.97
N TRP A 2 35.25 -8.91 -41.94
CA TRP A 2 33.87 -9.22 -41.56
C TRP A 2 33.54 -8.39 -40.32
N LEU A 3 32.72 -7.35 -40.51
CA LEU A 3 32.16 -6.57 -39.42
C LEU A 3 31.15 -7.46 -38.69
N SER A 4 31.56 -8.05 -37.57
CA SER A 4 30.64 -8.70 -36.65
C SER A 4 29.79 -7.62 -36.00
N LEU A 5 28.56 -7.47 -36.50
CA LEU A 5 27.53 -6.63 -35.89
C LEU A 5 27.02 -7.37 -34.65
N THR A 6 27.65 -7.13 -33.50
CA THR A 6 27.13 -7.58 -32.21
C THR A 6 25.83 -6.83 -31.92
N LEU A 7 24.70 -7.50 -32.18
CA LEU A 7 23.38 -7.07 -31.73
C LEU A 7 23.38 -7.09 -30.20
N LEU A 8 23.62 -5.93 -29.59
CA LEU A 8 23.47 -5.71 -28.15
C LEU A 8 21.99 -5.96 -27.80
N LEU A 9 21.70 -7.15 -27.26
CA LEU A 9 20.41 -7.50 -26.69
C LEU A 9 20.23 -6.64 -25.44
N VAL A 10 19.65 -5.45 -25.58
CA VAL A 10 19.28 -4.61 -24.45
C VAL A 10 18.19 -5.36 -23.68
N PRO A 11 18.44 -5.80 -22.43
CA PRO A 11 17.39 -6.44 -21.64
C PRO A 11 16.35 -5.36 -21.35
N ALA A 12 15.16 -5.50 -21.93
CA ALA A 12 14.03 -4.64 -21.57
C ALA A 12 13.73 -4.90 -20.09
N CYS A 13 14.04 -3.92 -19.25
CA CYS A 13 13.61 -3.92 -17.85
C CYS A 13 12.08 -3.79 -17.86
N PHE A 14 11.37 -4.92 -17.70
CA PHE A 14 9.91 -4.94 -17.69
C PHE A 14 9.40 -4.45 -16.34
N ALA A 15 9.27 -3.13 -16.18
CA ALA A 15 8.53 -2.57 -15.05
C ALA A 15 7.03 -2.88 -15.22
N LEU A 16 6.40 -3.51 -14.22
CA LEU A 16 4.95 -3.79 -14.26
C LEU A 16 4.12 -2.52 -14.04
N TYR A 17 4.67 -1.60 -13.24
CA TYR A 17 4.05 -0.33 -12.85
C TYR A 17 4.95 0.82 -13.29
N THR A 18 4.33 1.92 -13.70
CA THR A 18 5.00 3.12 -14.18
C THR A 18 4.42 4.35 -13.47
N SER A 19 5.08 5.50 -13.60
CA SER A 19 4.60 6.77 -13.05
C SER A 19 3.26 7.26 -13.60
N LYS A 20 2.73 6.62 -14.66
CA LYS A 20 1.40 6.92 -15.22
C LYS A 20 0.27 6.14 -14.55
N ASP A 21 0.61 5.08 -13.81
CA ASP A 21 -0.37 4.28 -13.09
C ASP A 21 -0.63 4.90 -11.70
N ASP A 22 -1.81 4.66 -11.13
CA ASP A 22 -2.13 5.08 -9.75
C ASP A 22 -1.49 4.16 -8.69
N VAL A 23 -0.74 3.14 -9.11
CA VAL A 23 0.02 2.24 -8.24
C VAL A 23 1.30 2.94 -7.79
N ILE A 24 1.44 3.09 -6.49
CA ILE A 24 2.57 3.75 -5.87
C ILE A 24 3.77 2.81 -5.81
N GLU A 25 4.88 3.21 -6.42
CA GLU A 25 6.15 2.49 -6.26
C GLU A 25 6.69 2.65 -4.83
N LEU A 26 6.93 1.51 -4.21
CA LEU A 26 7.48 1.39 -2.87
C LEU A 26 8.85 0.72 -2.91
N THR A 27 9.81 1.36 -2.25
CA THR A 27 11.22 0.98 -2.25
C THR A 27 11.72 0.88 -0.81
N SER A 28 12.90 0.29 -0.62
CA SER A 28 13.56 0.25 0.69
C SER A 28 13.80 1.63 1.31
N SER A 29 13.90 2.70 0.51
CA SER A 29 14.12 4.06 1.02
C SER A 29 12.84 4.78 1.42
N ASN A 30 11.67 4.41 0.89
CA ASN A 30 10.42 5.14 1.12
C ASN A 30 9.38 4.36 1.95
N PHE A 31 9.49 3.02 2.02
CA PHE A 31 8.45 2.18 2.61
C PHE A 31 8.18 2.51 4.08
N GLN A 32 9.24 2.74 4.87
CA GLN A 32 9.11 3.10 6.28
C GLN A 32 8.26 4.36 6.46
N ASN A 33 8.59 5.42 5.74
CA ASN A 33 7.92 6.70 5.89
C ASN A 33 6.50 6.70 5.30
N ARG A 34 6.32 6.05 4.14
CA ARG A 34 5.04 6.08 3.42
C ARG A 34 4.02 5.11 3.97
N VAL A 35 4.45 3.93 4.39
CA VAL A 35 3.55 2.84 4.80
C VAL A 35 3.54 2.69 6.32
N ILE A 36 4.72 2.56 6.93
CA ILE A 36 4.82 2.18 8.35
C ILE A 36 4.53 3.35 9.29
N ASN A 37 4.96 4.56 8.93
CA ASN A 37 4.75 5.76 9.72
C ASN A 37 3.49 6.54 9.29
N SER A 38 2.66 5.98 8.39
CA SER A 38 1.45 6.63 7.89
C SER A 38 0.20 6.14 8.61
N ASP A 39 -0.76 7.04 8.84
CA ASP A 39 -2.10 6.73 9.34
C ASP A 39 -3.05 6.18 8.27
N GLU A 40 -2.63 6.25 7.00
CA GLU A 40 -3.42 5.81 5.85
C GLU A 40 -3.42 4.28 5.75
N ILE A 41 -4.49 3.70 5.21
CA ILE A 41 -4.53 2.27 4.94
C ILE A 41 -3.85 1.99 3.61
N TRP A 42 -3.01 0.96 3.60
CA TRP A 42 -2.30 0.53 2.41
C TRP A 42 -2.66 -0.89 2.03
N ILE A 43 -2.79 -1.14 0.74
CA ILE A 43 -2.62 -2.48 0.18
C ILE A 43 -1.33 -2.49 -0.63
N VAL A 44 -0.50 -3.50 -0.38
CA VAL A 44 0.83 -3.61 -0.97
C VAL A 44 0.97 -4.96 -1.65
N GLU A 45 1.30 -4.93 -2.94
CA GLU A 45 1.75 -6.09 -3.68
C GLU A 45 3.27 -6.20 -3.59
N PHE A 46 3.75 -7.36 -3.17
CA PHE A 46 5.14 -7.76 -3.27
C PHE A 46 5.29 -8.67 -4.49
N TYR A 47 6.06 -8.23 -5.47
CA TYR A 47 6.11 -8.85 -6.80
C TYR A 47 7.53 -9.02 -7.34
N ALA A 48 7.64 -9.75 -8.44
CA ALA A 48 8.83 -9.76 -9.28
C ALA A 48 8.45 -9.54 -10.76
N PRO A 49 9.18 -8.70 -11.52
CA PRO A 49 8.80 -8.30 -12.88
C PRO A 49 8.77 -9.44 -13.89
N TRP A 50 9.50 -10.52 -13.63
CA TRP A 50 9.52 -11.73 -14.48
C TRP A 50 8.40 -12.72 -14.15
N CYS A 51 7.68 -12.55 -13.04
CA CYS A 51 6.66 -13.51 -12.60
C CYS A 51 5.37 -13.40 -13.42
N GLY A 52 4.98 -14.49 -14.09
CA GLY A 52 3.75 -14.55 -14.91
C GLY A 52 2.48 -14.24 -14.12
N HIS A 53 2.36 -14.72 -12.89
CA HIS A 53 1.19 -14.41 -12.04
C HIS A 53 1.11 -12.93 -11.64
N CYS A 54 2.25 -12.25 -11.48
CA CYS A 54 2.28 -10.80 -11.22
C CYS A 54 1.85 -10.03 -12.47
N LYS A 55 2.35 -10.42 -13.64
CA LYS A 55 1.94 -9.85 -14.93
C LYS A 55 0.43 -9.97 -15.16
N ASN A 56 -0.17 -11.11 -14.80
CA ASN A 56 -1.61 -11.33 -14.93
C ASN A 56 -2.44 -10.52 -13.93
N LEU A 57 -1.90 -10.24 -12.73
CA LEU A 57 -2.54 -9.43 -11.70
C LEU A 57 -2.49 -7.93 -12.03
N ALA A 58 -1.38 -7.46 -12.62
CA ALA A 58 -1.12 -6.04 -12.82
C ALA A 58 -2.28 -5.23 -13.45
N PRO A 59 -3.02 -5.71 -14.47
CA PRO A 59 -4.15 -4.97 -15.03
C PRO A 59 -5.28 -4.73 -14.01
N GLU A 60 -5.63 -5.74 -13.21
CA GLU A 60 -6.66 -5.62 -12.18
C GLU A 60 -6.17 -4.81 -10.99
N TYR A 61 -4.88 -4.94 -10.63
CA TYR A 61 -4.27 -4.16 -9.55
C TYR A 61 -4.23 -2.65 -9.89
N LYS A 62 -3.93 -2.29 -11.14
CA LYS A 62 -4.01 -0.91 -11.64
C LYS A 62 -5.43 -0.35 -11.59
N LYS A 63 -6.42 -1.12 -12.03
CA LYS A 63 -7.84 -0.73 -11.94
C LYS A 63 -8.27 -0.49 -10.50
N ALA A 64 -7.86 -1.37 -9.57
CA ALA A 64 -8.11 -1.18 -8.15
C ALA A 64 -7.45 0.09 -7.62
N ALA A 65 -6.20 0.36 -8.00
CA ALA A 65 -5.49 1.58 -7.62
C ALA A 65 -6.23 2.85 -8.05
N THR A 66 -6.72 2.88 -9.29
CA THR A 66 -7.52 4.01 -9.80
C THR A 66 -8.84 4.13 -9.03
N ALA A 67 -9.55 3.02 -8.79
CA ALA A 67 -10.83 3.04 -8.07
C ALA A 67 -10.70 3.45 -6.60
N LEU A 68 -9.58 3.11 -5.96
CA LEU A 68 -9.29 3.42 -4.55
C LEU A 68 -8.59 4.77 -4.35
N LYS A 69 -8.27 5.48 -5.43
CA LYS A 69 -7.51 6.74 -5.38
C LYS A 69 -8.21 7.75 -4.46
N GLY A 70 -7.46 8.28 -3.50
CA GLY A 70 -7.97 9.21 -2.49
C GLY A 70 -8.67 8.55 -1.29
N ILE A 71 -8.90 7.23 -1.33
CA ILE A 71 -9.57 6.47 -0.26
C ILE A 71 -8.57 5.53 0.43
N ILE A 72 -7.87 4.70 -0.34
CA ILE A 72 -6.88 3.73 0.14
C ILE A 72 -5.63 3.85 -0.74
N LYS A 73 -4.44 3.77 -0.14
CA LYS A 73 -3.19 3.77 -0.90
C LYS A 73 -2.90 2.39 -1.44
N VAL A 74 -2.60 2.32 -2.74
CA VAL A 74 -2.24 1.08 -3.42
C VAL A 74 -0.78 1.16 -3.81
N GLY A 75 0.04 0.30 -3.21
CA GLY A 75 1.48 0.26 -3.43
C GLY A 75 1.95 -1.05 -4.04
N ALA A 76 3.13 -1.03 -4.65
CA ALA A 76 3.82 -2.22 -5.15
C ALA A 76 5.32 -2.14 -4.86
N VAL A 77 5.91 -3.26 -4.45
CA VAL A 77 7.33 -3.42 -4.14
C VAL A 77 7.93 -4.46 -5.08
N ASP A 78 8.90 -4.05 -5.90
CA ASP A 78 9.73 -4.98 -6.65
C ASP A 78 10.72 -5.67 -5.69
N MET A 79 10.39 -6.90 -5.31
CA MET A 79 11.18 -7.70 -4.40
C MET A 79 12.46 -8.25 -5.03
N THR A 80 12.70 -8.06 -6.34
CA THR A 80 14.01 -8.36 -6.92
C THR A 80 15.06 -7.30 -6.59
N GLN A 81 14.61 -6.08 -6.27
CA GLN A 81 15.47 -4.95 -5.91
C GLN A 81 15.38 -4.58 -4.41
N HIS A 82 14.23 -4.86 -3.78
CA HIS A 82 13.92 -4.41 -2.42
C HIS A 82 13.51 -5.56 -1.48
N GLN A 83 14.24 -6.68 -1.51
CA GLN A 83 13.98 -7.88 -0.69
C GLN A 83 13.81 -7.58 0.82
N SER A 84 14.59 -6.61 1.34
CA SER A 84 14.54 -6.21 2.75
C SER A 84 13.18 -5.66 3.19
N VAL A 85 12.36 -5.16 2.26
CA VAL A 85 11.04 -4.63 2.58
C VAL A 85 10.05 -5.75 2.90
N GLY A 86 10.08 -6.86 2.15
CA GLY A 86 9.15 -7.98 2.37
C GLY A 86 9.59 -8.98 3.45
N ALA A 87 10.88 -9.02 3.80
CA ALA A 87 11.42 -9.99 4.75
C ALA A 87 10.73 -9.96 6.15
N PRO A 88 10.49 -8.79 6.79
CA PRO A 88 9.79 -8.73 8.07
C PRO A 88 8.35 -9.25 8.03
N TYR A 89 7.75 -9.32 6.84
CA TYR A 89 6.35 -9.73 6.64
C TYR A 89 6.24 -11.16 6.09
N ASN A 90 7.32 -11.93 6.13
CA ASN A 90 7.38 -13.32 5.67
C ASN A 90 6.89 -13.50 4.21
N VAL A 91 7.30 -12.60 3.31
CA VAL A 91 7.02 -12.74 1.87
C VAL A 91 7.95 -13.80 1.29
N GLN A 92 7.39 -14.97 0.96
CA GLN A 92 8.13 -16.15 0.47
C GLN A 92 7.88 -16.44 -1.02
N GLY A 93 6.93 -15.77 -1.66
CA GLY A 93 6.55 -16.03 -3.05
C GLY A 93 5.78 -14.87 -3.68
N PHE A 94 5.55 -14.95 -5.00
CA PHE A 94 4.97 -13.85 -5.77
C PHE A 94 3.74 -14.26 -6.61
N PRO A 95 2.74 -13.37 -6.73
CA PRO A 95 2.57 -12.15 -5.94
C PRO A 95 2.10 -12.52 -4.52
N THR A 96 2.59 -11.79 -3.52
CA THR A 96 2.01 -11.76 -2.17
C THR A 96 1.39 -10.39 -1.95
N ILE A 97 0.13 -10.34 -1.52
CA ILE A 97 -0.58 -9.07 -1.29
C ILE A 97 -0.90 -8.97 0.19
N LYS A 98 -0.62 -7.81 0.79
CA LYS A 98 -0.86 -7.56 2.21
C LYS A 98 -1.59 -6.25 2.42
N ILE A 99 -2.51 -6.23 3.37
CA ILE A 99 -3.25 -5.03 3.78
C ILE A 99 -2.66 -4.54 5.11
N PHE A 100 -2.13 -3.33 5.09
CA PHE A 100 -1.56 -2.61 6.22
C PHE A 100 -2.63 -1.68 6.82
N GLY A 101 -3.42 -2.23 7.74
CA GLY A 101 -4.47 -1.54 8.49
C GLY A 101 -3.93 -0.66 9.63
N ALA A 102 -4.63 -0.57 10.76
CA ALA A 102 -4.23 0.29 11.89
C ALA A 102 -2.86 -0.11 12.48
N ASP A 103 -2.64 -1.40 12.71
CA ASP A 103 -1.34 -1.92 13.17
C ASP A 103 -0.47 -2.29 11.96
N LYS A 104 0.39 -1.36 11.56
CA LYS A 104 1.33 -1.54 10.43
C LYS A 104 2.32 -2.68 10.64
N LYS A 105 2.56 -3.12 11.88
CA LYS A 105 3.49 -4.21 12.19
C LYS A 105 2.86 -5.58 11.97
N LYS A 106 1.53 -5.66 11.88
CA LYS A 106 0.76 -6.90 11.69
C LYS A 106 -0.16 -6.79 10.48
N PRO A 107 0.37 -6.62 9.26
CA PRO A 107 -0.46 -6.57 8.08
C PRO A 107 -1.15 -7.92 7.85
N THR A 108 -2.36 -7.88 7.29
CA THR A 108 -3.15 -9.07 7.01
C THR A 108 -2.88 -9.55 5.58
N ASP A 109 -2.77 -10.86 5.40
CA ASP A 109 -2.64 -11.46 4.06
C ASP A 109 -3.94 -11.33 3.27
N TYR A 110 -3.84 -10.87 2.03
CA TYR A 110 -4.94 -10.90 1.08
C TYR A 110 -4.86 -12.16 0.22
N ASN A 111 -5.77 -13.10 0.49
CA ASN A 111 -5.89 -14.37 -0.25
C ASN A 111 -7.19 -14.45 -1.07
N GLY A 112 -7.87 -13.31 -1.27
CA GLY A 112 -9.11 -13.22 -2.04
C GLY A 112 -8.90 -13.29 -3.56
N ALA A 113 -9.98 -13.15 -4.32
CA ALA A 113 -9.94 -13.15 -5.78
C ALA A 113 -9.09 -11.98 -6.32
N ARG A 114 -8.33 -12.21 -7.38
CA ARG A 114 -7.40 -11.22 -7.95
C ARG A 114 -8.08 -10.28 -8.96
N THR A 115 -9.30 -9.85 -8.66
CA THR A 115 -10.06 -8.87 -9.44
C THR A 115 -10.02 -7.51 -8.74
N ALA A 116 -10.18 -6.44 -9.51
CA ALA A 116 -10.19 -5.08 -8.96
C ALA A 116 -11.26 -4.90 -7.88
N GLN A 117 -12.45 -5.47 -8.10
CA GLN A 117 -13.58 -5.40 -7.18
C GLN A 117 -13.27 -6.07 -5.84
N SER A 118 -12.78 -7.32 -5.85
CA SER A 118 -12.49 -8.05 -4.61
C SER A 118 -11.36 -7.42 -3.80
N ILE A 119 -10.37 -6.83 -4.49
CA ILE A 119 -9.31 -6.05 -3.86
C ILE A 119 -9.87 -4.79 -3.18
N ALA A 120 -10.73 -4.05 -3.89
CA ALA A 120 -11.37 -2.85 -3.35
C ALA A 120 -12.26 -3.19 -2.14
N ASP A 121 -13.09 -4.22 -2.25
CA ASP A 121 -13.99 -4.63 -1.18
C ASP A 121 -13.24 -5.03 0.09
N ALA A 122 -12.15 -5.80 -0.04
CA ALA A 122 -11.35 -6.24 1.10
C ALA A 122 -10.66 -5.07 1.82
N THR A 123 -10.12 -4.11 1.06
CA THR A 123 -9.48 -2.92 1.65
C THR A 123 -10.49 -1.97 2.28
N LEU A 124 -11.67 -1.80 1.70
CA LEU A 124 -12.78 -1.06 2.30
C LEU A 124 -13.32 -1.73 3.56
N ALA A 125 -13.38 -3.06 3.59
CA ALA A 125 -13.72 -3.80 4.80
C ALA A 125 -12.71 -3.55 5.92
N GLU A 126 -11.41 -3.52 5.61
CA GLU A 126 -10.38 -3.15 6.58
C GLU A 126 -10.53 -1.68 7.03
N ALA A 127 -10.84 -0.75 6.13
CA ALA A 127 -11.12 0.63 6.50
C ALA A 127 -12.29 0.75 7.49
N LYS A 128 -13.38 0.02 7.25
CA LYS A 128 -14.49 -0.06 8.19
C LYS A 128 -14.02 -0.60 9.55
N ARG A 129 -13.18 -1.64 9.58
CA ARG A 129 -12.63 -2.19 10.85
C ARG A 129 -11.77 -1.18 11.61
N VAL A 130 -10.91 -0.45 10.91
CA VAL A 130 -10.08 0.62 11.49
C VAL A 130 -10.99 1.69 12.12
N VAL A 131 -12.01 2.14 11.39
CA VAL A 131 -12.98 3.13 11.89
C VAL A 131 -13.74 2.58 13.11
N SER A 132 -14.27 1.36 13.05
CA SER A 132 -14.98 0.75 14.19
C SER A 132 -14.09 0.62 15.43
N THR A 133 -12.81 0.28 15.26
CA THR A 133 -11.85 0.19 16.37
C THR A 133 -11.58 1.57 17.00
N ARG A 134 -11.47 2.61 16.17
CA ARG A 134 -11.29 4.00 16.62
C ARG A 134 -12.54 4.53 17.35
N LEU A 135 -13.73 4.23 16.84
CA LEU A 135 -15.01 4.61 17.46
C LEU A 135 -15.28 3.83 18.76
N GLY A 136 -14.90 2.56 18.81
CA GLY A 136 -15.12 1.68 19.96
C GLY A 136 -14.11 1.83 21.09
N GLY A 137 -12.94 2.43 20.83
CA GLY A 137 -11.91 2.73 21.82
C GLY A 137 -11.22 1.50 22.42
N LYS A 138 -9.89 1.57 22.53
CA LYS A 138 -9.01 0.86 23.47
C LYS A 138 -9.73 -0.12 24.44
N SER A 139 -10.05 -1.32 23.97
CA SER A 139 -10.57 -2.40 24.82
C SER A 139 -10.42 -3.77 24.14
N SER A 140 -9.21 -4.35 24.21
CA SER A 140 -9.00 -5.82 24.29
C SER A 140 -7.54 -6.19 24.59
N GLY A 141 -7.27 -6.36 25.90
CA GLY A 141 -6.37 -7.36 26.53
C GLY A 141 -4.99 -7.71 25.96
N GLY A 142 -3.94 -7.32 26.69
CA GLY A 142 -2.61 -7.94 26.66
C GLY A 142 -1.60 -7.22 27.56
N SER A 143 -1.20 -7.86 28.66
CA SER A 143 -0.43 -7.34 29.81
C SER A 143 0.90 -6.63 29.53
N GLY A 144 1.22 -5.59 30.33
CA GLY A 144 2.60 -5.19 30.63
C GLY A 144 2.86 -3.68 30.76
N GLY A 145 2.94 -3.18 32.00
CA GLY A 145 3.93 -2.19 32.46
C GLY A 145 3.93 -0.76 31.89
N SER A 146 3.30 0.16 32.64
CA SER A 146 3.72 1.54 32.97
C SER A 146 4.68 2.32 32.05
N SER A 147 4.22 3.44 31.48
CA SER A 147 4.44 4.81 32.01
C SER A 147 4.31 5.91 30.94
N HIS A 148 3.69 7.03 31.37
CA HIS A 148 3.81 8.41 30.88
C HIS A 148 3.35 8.82 29.47
N GLY A 149 2.64 9.96 29.47
CA GLY A 149 2.47 10.83 28.31
C GLY A 149 1.03 10.98 27.89
N GLY A 150 0.28 11.85 28.56
CA GLY A 150 -0.96 12.37 28.02
C GLY A 150 -0.69 13.10 26.71
N SER A 151 -1.46 12.78 25.69
CA SER A 151 -1.66 13.65 24.54
C SER A 151 -3.16 13.62 24.26
N ASP A 152 -3.86 14.64 24.77
CA ASP A 152 -5.07 15.12 24.11
C ASP A 152 -4.66 15.47 22.68
N GLY A 153 -4.85 14.52 21.76
CA GLY A 153 -4.77 14.81 20.34
C GLY A 153 -5.94 15.73 20.02
N PRO A 154 -5.72 16.81 19.25
CA PRO A 154 -6.81 17.71 18.89
C PRO A 154 -7.87 16.90 18.14
N THR A 155 -9.11 16.95 18.61
CA THR A 155 -10.27 16.61 17.78
C THR A 155 -10.27 17.59 16.61
N GLU A 156 -9.68 17.20 15.50
CA GLU A 156 -9.63 17.99 14.26
C GLU A 156 -10.99 17.96 13.57
N VAL A 157 -12.01 18.50 14.24
CA VAL A 157 -13.27 18.87 13.62
C VAL A 157 -13.05 20.24 13.00
N ILE A 158 -12.90 20.29 11.67
CA ILE A 158 -12.72 21.55 10.94
C ILE A 158 -14.10 22.16 10.70
N GLU A 159 -14.37 23.32 11.31
CA GLU A 159 -15.60 24.08 11.04
C GLU A 159 -15.48 24.79 9.68
N LEU A 160 -16.39 24.47 8.77
CA LEU A 160 -16.46 25.11 7.46
C LEU A 160 -17.25 26.43 7.58
N THR A 161 -16.63 27.52 7.15
CA THR A 161 -17.21 28.87 7.05
C THR A 161 -17.03 29.38 5.62
N ASP A 162 -17.83 30.35 5.19
CA ASP A 162 -17.70 30.94 3.85
C ASP A 162 -16.27 31.45 3.58
N ALA A 163 -15.57 31.91 4.62
CA ALA A 163 -14.20 32.41 4.53
C ALA A 163 -13.12 31.32 4.40
N ASN A 164 -13.42 30.08 4.76
CA ASN A 164 -12.46 28.96 4.69
C ASN A 164 -12.86 27.87 3.69
N PHE A 165 -14.08 27.91 3.16
CA PHE A 165 -14.62 26.89 2.26
C PHE A 165 -13.77 26.73 1.00
N GLU A 166 -13.36 27.82 0.34
CA GLU A 166 -12.50 27.78 -0.85
C GLU A 166 -11.09 27.25 -0.52
N LYS A 167 -10.55 27.63 0.65
CA LYS A 167 -9.21 27.24 1.08
C LYS A 167 -9.12 25.77 1.49
N VAL A 168 -10.19 25.23 2.07
CA VAL A 168 -10.26 23.83 2.53
C VAL A 168 -10.73 22.90 1.41
N GLY A 169 -11.59 23.37 0.51
CA GLY A 169 -12.19 22.59 -0.58
C GLY A 169 -11.23 22.27 -1.74
N GLY A 170 -10.12 23.01 -1.88
CA GLY A 170 -9.14 22.76 -2.94
C GLY A 170 -9.69 22.94 -4.35
N PHE A 171 -10.65 23.87 -4.53
CA PHE A 171 -11.21 24.28 -5.82
C PHE A 171 -10.42 25.45 -6.42
#